data_AF-A0A3D8J1N7-F1
#
_entry.id   AF-A0A3D8J1N7-F1
#
_cell.length_a   1.000
_cell.length_b   1.000
_cell.length_c   1.000
_cell.angle_alpha   90.00
_cell.angle_beta   90.00
_cell.angle_gamma   90.00
#
_symmetry.space_group_name_H-M   'P 1'
#
loop_
_entity.id
_entity.type
_entity.pdbx_description
1 polymer ?
#
loop_
_entity_poly.entity_id
_entity_poly.type
_entity_poly.pdbx_seq_one_letter_code
_entity_poly.pdbx_strand_id
1 'polypeptide(L)' 'MYMQKFMRALEERVKLESQTLVCEEQVLEYLQENQDIAKKLQAIFDYELQDIRRVRPDIINSWQYYLRFQDMVKTIDK' A
#
# COMPACT_ATOMS: atom_id res chain seq x y z
N MET A 1 -0.57 -21.68 -35.73
CA MET A 1 0.52 -21.31 -34.78
C MET A 1 0.70 -19.78 -34.67
N TYR A 2 -0.41 -19.03 -34.60
CA TYR A 2 -0.40 -17.55 -34.48
C TYR A 2 -1.04 -17.12 -33.15
N MET A 3 -2.20 -17.73 -32.83
CA MET A 3 -2.88 -17.63 -31.54
C MET A 3 -1.96 -17.89 -30.34
N GLN A 4 -1.12 -18.93 -30.38
CA GLN A 4 -0.18 -19.22 -29.28
C GLN A 4 0.89 -18.15 -29.09
N LYS A 5 1.37 -17.53 -30.18
CA LYS A 5 2.33 -16.42 -30.10
C LYS A 5 1.66 -15.16 -29.56
N PHE A 6 0.42 -14.91 -29.97
CA PHE A 6 -0.39 -13.80 -29.48
C PHE A 6 -0.72 -13.94 -27.98
N MET A 7 -1.08 -15.15 -27.53
CA MET A 7 -1.31 -15.46 -26.11
C MET A 7 -0.06 -15.22 -25.26
N ARG A 8 1.13 -15.65 -25.72
CA ARG A 8 2.39 -15.37 -25.02
C ARG A 8 2.70 -13.88 -24.94
N ALA A 9 2.51 -13.14 -26.02
CA ALA A 9 2.75 -11.69 -26.03
C ALA A 9 1.80 -10.93 -25.08
N LEU A 10 0.57 -11.42 -24.91
CA LEU A 10 -0.37 -10.90 -23.92
C LEU A 10 0.08 -11.22 -22.50
N GLU A 11 0.50 -12.45 -22.20
CA GLU A 11 1.03 -12.81 -20.88
C GLU A 11 2.26 -12.00 -20.50
N GLU A 12 3.17 -11.75 -21.44
CA GLU A 12 4.35 -10.92 -21.20
C GLU A 12 3.98 -9.47 -20.89
N ARG A 13 3.00 -8.89 -21.60
CA ARG A 13 2.50 -7.54 -21.28
C ARG A 13 1.80 -7.48 -19.94
N VAL A 14 0.96 -8.46 -19.61
CA VAL A 14 0.29 -8.53 -18.30
C VAL A 14 1.32 -8.64 -17.19
N LYS A 15 2.40 -9.42 -17.38
CA LYS A 15 3.50 -9.51 -16.41
C LYS A 15 4.25 -8.20 -16.24
N LEU A 16 4.59 -7.52 -17.34
CA LEU A 16 5.26 -6.22 -17.28
C LEU A 16 4.40 -5.17 -16.57
N GLU A 17 3.12 -5.10 -16.90
CA GLU A 17 2.20 -4.18 -16.24
C GLU A 17 2.00 -4.55 -14.75
N SER A 18 1.95 -5.84 -14.41
CA SER A 18 1.91 -6.30 -13.01
C SER A 18 3.18 -6.01 -12.21
N GLN A 19 4.33 -5.87 -12.88
CA GLN A 19 5.59 -5.48 -12.24
C GLN A 19 5.70 -3.96 -12.04
N THR A 20 5.02 -3.17 -12.88
CA THR A 20 4.92 -1.71 -12.73
C THR A 20 3.75 -1.26 -11.86
N LEU A 21 2.80 -2.16 -11.60
CA LEU A 21 1.73 -1.95 -10.63
C LEU A 21 2.38 -1.88 -9.26
N VAL A 22 2.45 -0.67 -8.72
CA VAL A 22 2.88 -0.43 -7.35
C VAL A 22 1.86 -1.12 -6.44
N CYS A 23 2.17 -2.34 -6.01
CA CYS A 23 1.34 -3.05 -5.05
C CYS A 23 1.39 -2.31 -3.72
N GLU A 24 0.30 -2.34 -2.97
CA GLU A 24 0.24 -1.74 -1.63
C GLU A 24 1.34 -2.29 -0.72
N GLU A 25 1.78 -3.52 -0.96
CA GLU A 25 2.92 -4.16 -0.30
C GLU A 25 4.26 -3.47 -0.62
N GLN A 26 4.50 -3.07 -1.87
CA GLN A 26 5.70 -2.31 -2.24
C GLN A 26 5.70 -0.90 -1.66
N VAL A 27 4.52 -0.27 -1.53
CA VAL A 27 4.39 1.01 -0.82
C VAL A 27 4.76 0.84 0.65
N LEU A 28 4.29 -0.23 1.29
CA LEU A 28 4.62 -0.53 2.69
C LEU A 28 6.12 -0.80 2.87
N GLU A 29 6.74 -1.60 2.00
CA GLU A 29 8.19 -1.84 2.01
C GLU A 29 8.99 -0.54 1.85
N TYR A 30 8.61 0.31 0.89
CA TYR A 30 9.25 1.61 0.70
C TYR A 30 9.13 2.52 1.93
N LEU A 31 7.98 2.52 2.58
CA LEU A 31 7.76 3.26 3.84
C LEU A 31 8.56 2.64 5.00
N GLN A 32 8.82 1.33 4.98
CA GLN A 32 9.62 0.64 5.98
C GLN A 32 11.09 1.01 5.89
N GLU A 33 11.61 1.07 4.67
CA GLU A 33 12.98 1.51 4.40
C GLU A 33 13.15 3.01 4.70
N ASN A 34 12.11 3.83 4.47
CA ASN A 34 12.15 5.28 4.63
C ASN A 34 11.33 5.76 5.85
N GLN A 35 11.85 5.48 7.04
CA GLN A 35 11.17 5.75 8.32
C GLN A 35 10.79 7.24 8.51
N ASP A 36 11.59 8.18 8.02
CA ASP A 36 11.28 9.62 8.08
C ASP A 36 10.01 9.96 7.28
N ILE A 37 9.80 9.31 6.14
CA ILE A 37 8.63 9.49 5.29
C ILE A 37 7.42 8.85 5.97
N ALA A 38 7.57 7.65 6.55
CA ALA A 38 6.51 7.00 7.30
C ALA A 38 6.02 7.85 8.49
N LYS A 39 6.93 8.48 9.24
CA LYS A 39 6.57 9.37 10.36
C LYS A 39 5.83 10.64 9.89
N LYS A 40 6.25 11.24 8.76
CA LYS A 40 5.52 12.36 8.15
C LYS A 40 4.12 11.95 7.70
N LEU A 41 4.01 10.79 7.07
CA LEU A 41 2.73 10.23 6.60
C LEU A 41 1.79 9.93 7.78
N GLN A 42 2.32 9.39 8.88
CA GLN A 42 1.58 9.17 10.11
C GLN A 42 1.01 10.47 10.68
N ALA A 43 1.81 11.53 10.74
CA ALA A 43 1.36 12.84 11.24
C ALA A 43 0.23 13.43 10.38
N ILE A 44 0.31 13.28 9.05
CA ILE A 44 -0.76 13.68 8.12
C ILE A 44 -2.03 12.88 8.41
N PHE A 45 -1.91 11.56 8.55
CA PHE A 45 -3.06 10.70 8.83
C PHE A 45 -3.68 10.96 10.19
N ASP A 46 -2.90 11.26 11.23
CA ASP A 46 -3.46 11.56 12.55
C ASP A 46 -4.27 12.86 12.55
N TYR A 47 -3.91 13.84 11.72
CA TYR A 47 -4.70 15.05 11.51
C TYR A 47 -5.94 14.78 10.64
N GLU A 48 -5.76 14.24 9.43
CA GLU A 48 -6.84 14.06 8.44
C GLU A 48 -7.89 13.02 8.89
N LEU A 49 -7.45 11.96 9.58
CA LEU A 49 -8.35 10.90 10.06
C LEU A 49 -8.96 11.21 11.43
N GLN A 50 -8.64 12.36 12.05
CA GLN A 50 -9.15 12.72 13.37
C GLN A 50 -10.69 12.73 13.39
N ASP A 51 -11.31 13.31 12.36
CA ASP A 51 -12.77 13.40 12.26
C ASP A 51 -13.41 12.07 11.85
N ILE A 52 -12.76 11.31 10.96
CA ILE A 52 -13.23 9.99 10.54
C ILE A 52 -13.20 9.01 11.71
N ARG A 53 -12.15 9.05 12.55
CA ARG A 53 -12.06 8.25 13.78
C ARG A 53 -13.20 8.56 14.76
N ARG A 54 -13.65 9.82 14.82
CA ARG A 54 -14.76 10.26 15.67
C ARG A 54 -16.12 9.83 15.15
N VAL A 55 -16.33 9.96 13.84
CA VAL A 55 -17.66 9.77 13.23
C VAL A 55 -17.90 8.32 12.81
N ARG A 56 -16.90 7.64 12.23
CA ARG A 56 -17.00 6.27 11.72
C ARG A 56 -15.66 5.51 11.80
N PRO A 57 -15.27 5.05 13.00
CA PRO A 57 -14.09 4.21 13.15
C PRO A 57 -14.20 2.88 12.38
N ASP A 58 -15.42 2.41 12.07
CA ASP A 58 -15.65 1.19 11.28
C ASP A 58 -15.01 1.24 9.89
N ILE A 59 -14.94 2.43 9.28
CA ILE A 59 -14.34 2.62 7.96
C ILE A 59 -12.83 2.42 8.04
N ILE A 60 -12.19 2.96 9.07
CA ILE A 60 -10.75 2.81 9.28
C ILE A 60 -10.42 1.34 9.55
N ASN A 61 -11.26 0.64 10.31
CA ASN A 61 -11.11 -0.79 10.58
C ASN A 61 -11.26 -1.66 9.31
N SER A 62 -11.91 -1.15 8.26
CA SER A 62 -12.00 -1.84 6.96
C SER A 62 -10.75 -1.68 6.10
N TRP A 63 -9.83 -0.78 6.45
CA TRP A 63 -8.62 -0.50 5.68
C TRP A 63 -7.46 -1.42 6.10
N GLN A 64 -7.41 -2.62 5.50
CA GLN A 64 -6.42 -3.64 5.83
C GLN A 64 -4.96 -3.16 5.68
N TYR A 65 -4.65 -2.40 4.63
CA TYR A 65 -3.30 -1.88 4.40
C TYR A 65 -2.91 -0.73 5.34
N TYR A 66 -3.87 0.10 5.77
CA TYR A 66 -3.63 1.15 6.75
C TYR A 66 -3.32 0.57 8.13
N LEU A 67 -4.03 -0.49 8.53
CA LEU A 67 -3.73 -1.21 9.78
C LEU A 67 -2.32 -1.82 9.75
N ARG A 68 -1.95 -2.47 8.64
CA ARG A 68 -0.57 -2.97 8.44
C ARG A 68 0.47 -1.87 8.54
N PHE A 69 0.22 -0.71 7.94
CA PHE A 69 1.09 0.46 8.06
C PHE A 69 1.24 0.93 9.53
N GLN A 70 0.14 1.01 10.28
CA GLN A 70 0.19 1.42 11.68
C GLN A 70 1.02 0.45 12.53
N ASP A 71 0.86 -0.86 12.33
CA ASP A 71 1.63 -1.86 13.06
C ASP A 71 3.12 -1.86 12.67
N MET A 72 3.41 -1.58 11.41
CA MET A 72 4.78 -1.38 10.94
C MET A 72 5.45 -0.19 11.63
N VAL A 73 4.78 0.97 11.68
CA VAL A 73 5.31 2.18 12.35
C VAL A 73 5.51 1.94 13.84
N LYS A 74 4.59 1.25 14.53
CA LYS A 74 4.76 0.86 15.95
C LYS A 74 5.96 -0.05 16.17
N THR A 75 6.29 -0.92 15.22
CA THR A 75 7.42 -1.84 15.32
C THR A 75 8.76 -1.11 15.17
N ILE A 76 8.78 -0.04 14.38
CA ILE A 76 9.98 0.79 14.16
C ILE A 76 10.30 1.68 15.38
N ASP A 77 9.28 2.11 16.13
CA ASP A 77 9.46 3.01 17.28
C ASP A 77 9.81 2.26 18.60
N LYS A 78 10.02 0.93 18.54
CA LYS A 78 10.26 0.05 19.69
C LYS A 78 11.68 -0.51 19.71
#